data_AF-A0A7W3QMS3-F1
#
_entry.id   AF-A0A7W3QMS3-F1
#
_cell.length_a   1.000
_cell.length_b   1.000
_cell.length_c   1.000
_cell.angle_alpha   90.00
_cell.angle_beta   90.00
_cell.angle_gamma   90.00
#
_symmetry.space_group_name_H-M   'P 1'
#
loop_
_entity.id
_entity.type
_entity.pdbx_description
1 polymer ?
#
loop_
_entity_poly.entity_id
_entity_poly.type
_entity_poly.pdbx_seq_one_letter_code
_entity_poly.pdbx_strand_id
1 'polypeptide(L)'
;MRNLPEDVADVLDLLLDGDGPAHRELRGQLPHLGVRERCGCGCGTAYFELDTDAVPPASVPGRGTVIAAEAQIVTGGEEWLGEVLLFVQGGYLSWLEVCSYGLTEMTLAEARPLLRPYPASTPGTDPGT
;
A
#
# COMPACT_ATOMS: atom_id res chain seq x y z
N MET A 1 -1.83 4.42 -20.33
CA MET A 1 -2.79 3.38 -19.94
C MET A 1 -2.15 2.64 -18.79
N ARG A 2 -2.78 2.58 -17.62
CA ARG A 2 -2.23 1.90 -16.44
C ARG A 2 -2.27 0.40 -16.68
N ASN A 3 -1.15 -0.31 -16.48
CA ASN A 3 -1.05 -1.76 -16.71
C ASN A 3 -1.06 -2.55 -15.38
N LEU A 4 -1.94 -2.15 -14.46
CA LEU A 4 -2.08 -2.81 -13.15
C LEU A 4 -3.37 -3.64 -13.09
N PRO A 5 -3.35 -4.79 -12.43
CA PRO A 5 -4.57 -5.49 -12.01
C PRO A 5 -5.50 -4.56 -11.22
N GLU A 6 -6.81 -4.75 -11.39
CA GLU A 6 -7.83 -3.86 -10.79
C GLU A 6 -7.72 -3.80 -9.26
N ASP A 7 -7.57 -4.95 -8.59
CA ASP A 7 -7.41 -5.04 -7.14
C ASP A 7 -6.22 -4.21 -6.63
N VAL A 8 -5.09 -4.27 -7.34
CA VAL A 8 -3.89 -3.48 -7.01
C VAL A 8 -4.11 -2.00 -7.29
N ALA A 9 -4.71 -1.66 -8.43
CA ALA A 9 -4.96 -0.27 -8.81
C ALA A 9 -5.86 0.44 -7.79
N ASP A 10 -6.96 -0.19 -7.39
CA ASP A 10 -7.91 0.38 -6.44
C ASP A 10 -7.31 0.55 -5.04
N VAL A 11 -6.51 -0.42 -4.60
CA VAL A 11 -5.81 -0.33 -3.30
C VAL A 11 -4.77 0.79 -3.32
N LEU A 12 -4.01 0.94 -4.40
CA LEU A 12 -3.06 2.05 -4.54
C LEU A 12 -3.76 3.40 -4.59
N ASP A 13 -4.90 3.50 -5.27
CA ASP A 13 -5.68 4.73 -5.33
C ASP A 13 -6.22 5.11 -3.95
N LEU A 14 -6.68 4.14 -3.17
CA LEU A 14 -7.10 4.36 -1.77
C LEU A 14 -5.93 4.81 -0.88
N LEU A 15 -4.80 4.09 -0.92
CA LEU A 15 -3.65 4.37 -0.05
C LEU A 15 -2.97 5.70 -0.37
N LEU A 16 -3.00 6.12 -1.63
CA LEU A 16 -2.33 7.33 -2.11
C LEU A 16 -3.27 8.52 -2.35
N ASP A 17 -4.52 8.46 -1.84
CA ASP A 17 -5.53 9.52 -1.99
C ASP A 17 -5.13 10.84 -1.30
N GLY A 18 -4.19 10.80 -0.36
CA GLY A 18 -3.64 11.99 0.29
C GLY A 18 -2.95 12.99 -0.67
N ASP A 19 -3.01 14.28 -0.30
CA ASP A 19 -2.41 15.39 -1.06
C ASP A 19 -0.96 15.73 -0.66
N GLY A 20 -0.39 14.99 0.29
CA GLY A 20 1.01 15.14 0.70
C GLY A 20 1.98 15.05 -0.49
N PRO A 21 3.12 15.78 -0.46
CA PRO A 21 4.07 15.77 -1.57
C PRO A 21 4.55 14.36 -1.93
N ALA A 22 4.86 13.54 -0.93
CA ALA A 22 5.26 12.14 -1.14
C ALA A 22 4.15 11.31 -1.84
N HIS A 23 2.88 11.46 -1.45
CA HIS A 23 1.77 10.75 -2.10
C HIS A 23 1.61 11.17 -3.56
N ARG A 24 1.75 12.48 -3.87
CA ARG A 24 1.73 12.98 -5.24
C ARG A 24 2.87 12.44 -6.09
N GLU A 25 4.08 12.40 -5.54
CA GLU A 25 5.26 11.85 -6.21
C GLU A 25 5.11 10.34 -6.47
N LEU A 26 4.64 9.59 -5.47
CA LEU A 26 4.35 8.15 -5.61
C LEU A 26 3.24 7.89 -6.63
N ARG A 27 2.19 8.71 -6.68
CA ARG A 27 1.16 8.63 -7.74
C ARG A 27 1.73 8.84 -9.14
N GLY A 28 2.77 9.66 -9.27
CA GLY A 28 3.49 9.86 -10.52
C GLY A 28 4.16 8.59 -11.07
N GLN A 29 4.42 7.60 -10.22
CA GLN A 29 5.05 6.33 -10.62
C GLN A 29 4.04 5.31 -11.18
N LEU A 30 2.75 5.44 -10.82
CA LEU A 30 1.70 4.46 -11.15
C LEU A 30 1.51 4.19 -12.66
N PRO A 31 1.71 5.14 -13.59
CA PRO A 31 1.67 4.85 -15.02
C PRO A 31 2.78 3.91 -15.53
N HIS A 32 3.87 3.77 -14.77
CA HIS A 32 5.06 2.99 -15.11
C HIS A 32 5.19 1.71 -14.26
N LEU A 33 4.22 1.46 -13.38
CA LEU A 33 4.21 0.34 -12.46
C LEU A 33 3.56 -0.90 -13.09
N GLY A 34 4.15 -2.06 -12.84
CA GLY A 34 3.59 -3.39 -13.12
C GLY A 34 3.62 -4.29 -11.88
N VAL A 35 2.89 -5.40 -11.93
CA VAL A 35 2.99 -6.48 -10.92
C VAL A 35 3.92 -7.55 -11.48
N ARG A 36 5.08 -7.72 -10.85
CA ARG A 36 6.09 -8.71 -11.22
C ARG A 36 5.67 -10.11 -10.80
N GLU A 37 5.27 -10.25 -9.54
CA GLU A 37 4.81 -11.53 -8.97
C GLU A 37 3.87 -11.30 -7.78
N ARG A 38 3.14 -12.34 -7.41
CA ARG A 38 2.38 -12.40 -6.15
C ARG A 38 2.99 -13.45 -5.24
N CYS A 39 2.86 -13.25 -3.94
CA CYS A 39 3.30 -14.26 -2.98
C CYS A 39 2.50 -15.57 -3.18
N GLY A 40 3.20 -16.70 -3.24
CA GLY A 40 2.61 -18.01 -3.46
C GLY A 40 1.90 -18.61 -2.25
N CYS A 41 2.01 -18.02 -1.05
CA CYS A 41 1.37 -18.56 0.15
C CYS A 41 -0.13 -18.26 0.26
N GLY A 42 -0.63 -17.28 -0.52
CA GLY A 42 -2.03 -16.88 -0.52
C GLY A 42 -2.32 -15.54 0.17
N CYS A 43 -1.35 -14.95 0.86
CA CYS A 43 -1.50 -13.69 1.62
C CYS A 43 -1.78 -12.43 0.80
N GLY A 44 -2.07 -12.53 -0.51
CA GLY A 44 -2.39 -11.36 -1.32
C GLY A 44 -1.23 -10.40 -1.66
N THR A 45 -0.05 -10.55 -1.05
CA THR A 45 1.13 -9.70 -1.32
C THR A 45 1.47 -9.67 -2.80
N ALA A 46 1.68 -8.46 -3.33
CA ALA A 46 1.99 -8.20 -4.74
C ALA A 46 3.30 -7.40 -4.85
N TYR A 47 4.32 -8.00 -5.46
CA TYR A 47 5.60 -7.37 -5.70
C TYR A 47 5.60 -6.65 -7.05
N PHE A 48 6.16 -5.44 -7.07
CA PHE A 48 6.13 -4.59 -8.24
C PHE A 48 7.40 -4.70 -9.07
N GLU A 49 7.23 -4.32 -10.34
CA GLU A 49 8.29 -3.87 -11.22
C GLU A 49 7.98 -2.43 -11.63
N LEU A 50 9.01 -1.59 -11.69
CA LEU A 50 8.91 -0.17 -12.03
C LEU A 50 10.07 0.21 -12.93
N ASP A 51 9.77 0.90 -14.03
CA ASP A 51 10.79 1.51 -14.89
C ASP A 51 11.38 2.75 -14.20
N THR A 52 12.45 2.57 -13.43
CA THR A 52 13.12 3.66 -12.69
C THR A 52 13.86 4.66 -13.57
N ASP A 53 14.07 4.35 -14.85
CA ASP A 53 14.66 5.31 -15.79
C ASP A 53 13.61 6.30 -16.31
N ALA A 54 12.32 5.93 -16.24
CA ALA A 54 11.21 6.75 -16.69
C ALA A 54 10.59 7.66 -15.61
N VAL A 55 10.84 7.39 -14.32
CA VAL A 55 10.24 8.14 -13.20
C VAL A 55 11.26 8.47 -12.10
N PRO A 56 11.17 9.66 -11.46
CA PRO A 56 12.03 9.99 -10.34
C PRO A 56 11.62 9.24 -9.05
N PRO A 57 12.56 9.07 -8.10
CA PRO A 57 12.23 8.59 -6.77
C PRO A 57 11.40 9.63 -6.02
N ALA A 58 10.45 9.18 -5.21
CA ALA A 58 9.69 10.03 -4.30
C ALA A 58 10.54 10.43 -3.08
N SER A 59 10.28 11.62 -2.56
CA SER A 59 10.87 12.19 -1.36
C SER A 59 10.23 11.58 -0.10
N VAL A 60 10.52 10.31 0.16
CA VAL A 60 10.10 9.62 1.39
C VAL A 60 11.17 9.74 2.48
N PRO A 61 10.80 9.80 3.78
CA PRO A 61 11.78 9.76 4.86
C PRO A 61 12.58 8.45 4.85
N GLY A 62 13.88 8.50 5.13
CA GLY A 62 14.73 7.30 5.25
C GLY A 62 15.47 6.90 3.96
N ARG A 63 16.48 6.04 4.10
CA ARG A 63 17.35 5.58 3.00
C ARG A 63 17.10 4.12 2.57
N GLY A 64 16.13 3.45 3.18
CA GLY A 64 15.88 2.02 3.01
C GLY A 64 14.46 1.73 2.56
N THR A 65 13.91 0.62 3.05
CA THR A 65 12.51 0.27 2.92
C THR A 65 11.68 1.04 3.94
N VAL A 66 10.59 1.66 3.50
CA VAL A 66 9.63 2.35 4.36
C VAL A 66 8.20 1.99 3.99
N ILE A 67 7.31 2.01 4.99
CA ILE A 67 5.86 1.98 4.77
C ILE A 67 5.46 3.40 4.40
N ALA A 68 5.01 3.59 3.16
CA ALA A 68 4.62 4.89 2.64
C ALA A 68 3.15 5.23 2.91
N ALA A 69 2.30 4.20 3.00
CA ALA A 69 0.89 4.32 3.33
C ALA A 69 0.35 2.97 3.83
N GLU A 70 -0.73 3.02 4.60
CA GLU A 70 -1.37 1.86 5.18
C GLU A 70 -2.89 2.07 5.33
N ALA A 71 -3.65 0.98 5.29
CA ALA A 71 -5.09 0.97 5.53
C ALA A 71 -5.48 -0.27 6.36
N GLN A 72 -6.47 -0.10 7.22
CA GLN A 72 -7.01 -1.17 8.06
C GLN A 72 -7.95 -2.06 7.24
N ILE A 73 -7.95 -3.35 7.53
CA ILE A 73 -8.96 -4.31 7.08
C ILE A 73 -9.94 -4.50 8.23
N VAL A 74 -11.14 -3.94 8.11
CA VAL A 74 -12.17 -4.01 9.16
C VAL A 74 -13.50 -4.50 8.62
N THR A 75 -14.17 -5.36 9.36
CA THR A 75 -15.52 -5.80 9.01
C THR A 75 -16.55 -4.70 9.32
N GLY A 76 -17.77 -4.85 8.80
CA GLY A 76 -18.88 -3.95 9.14
C GLY A 76 -19.28 -3.98 10.62
N GLY A 77 -18.80 -4.96 11.39
CA GLY A 77 -18.95 -5.03 12.85
C GLY A 77 -17.76 -4.49 13.63
N GLU A 78 -16.86 -3.74 12.98
CA GLU A 78 -15.63 -3.17 13.56
C GLU A 78 -14.61 -4.21 14.06
N GLU A 79 -14.72 -5.47 13.61
CA GLU A 79 -13.70 -6.47 13.84
C GLU A 79 -12.47 -6.18 12.97
N TRP A 80 -11.31 -6.07 13.60
CA TRP A 80 -10.05 -5.82 12.93
C TRP A 80 -9.45 -7.15 12.44
N LEU A 81 -9.31 -7.27 11.11
CA LEU A 81 -8.81 -8.48 10.45
C LEU A 81 -7.36 -8.37 10.00
N GLY A 82 -6.80 -7.16 9.97
CA GLY A 82 -5.50 -6.93 9.37
C GLY A 82 -5.29 -5.51 8.87
N GLU A 83 -4.26 -5.37 8.06
CA GLU A 83 -3.93 -4.15 7.34
C GLU A 83 -3.33 -4.44 5.97
N VAL A 84 -3.37 -3.44 5.09
CA VAL A 84 -2.63 -3.44 3.84
C VAL A 84 -1.57 -2.36 3.91
N LEU A 85 -0.32 -2.73 3.65
CA LEU A 85 0.85 -1.87 3.73
C LEU A 85 1.41 -1.65 2.33
N LEU A 86 1.72 -0.40 1.99
CA LEU A 86 2.43 -0.03 0.78
C LEU A 86 3.89 0.28 1.10
N PHE A 87 4.79 -0.55 0.57
CA PHE A 87 6.22 -0.39 0.78
C PHE A 87 6.90 0.35 -0.37
N VAL A 88 7.78 1.27 0.02
CA VAL A 88 8.65 2.03 -0.87
C VAL A 88 10.10 1.73 -0.51
N GLN A 89 10.92 1.51 -1.52
CA GLN A 89 12.35 1.27 -1.35
C GLN A 89 13.15 2.29 -2.17
N GLY A 90 14.00 3.07 -1.51
CA GLY A 90 14.79 4.10 -2.19
C GLY A 90 13.96 5.16 -2.92
N GLY A 91 12.72 5.40 -2.49
CA GLY A 91 11.77 6.31 -3.13
C GLY A 91 10.93 5.69 -4.24
N TYR A 92 11.06 4.39 -4.53
CA TYR A 92 10.27 3.69 -5.55
C TYR A 92 9.25 2.74 -4.94
N LEU A 93 8.03 2.69 -5.51
CA LEU A 93 7.01 1.69 -5.18
C LEU A 93 7.58 0.28 -5.35
N SER A 94 7.49 -0.55 -4.31
CA SER A 94 8.18 -1.84 -4.28
C SER A 94 7.23 -3.04 -4.10
N TRP A 95 6.34 -3.03 -3.11
CA TRP A 95 5.28 -4.05 -2.99
C TRP A 95 4.09 -3.57 -2.15
N LEU A 96 2.96 -4.24 -2.33
CA LEU A 96 1.84 -4.24 -1.40
C LEU A 96 1.86 -5.53 -0.58
N GLU A 97 1.59 -5.42 0.71
CA GLU A 97 1.47 -6.55 1.62
C GLU A 97 0.12 -6.53 2.31
N VAL A 98 -0.53 -7.69 2.39
CA VAL A 98 -1.71 -7.88 3.27
C VAL A 98 -1.21 -8.57 4.53
N CYS A 99 -1.27 -7.87 5.65
CA CYS A 99 -0.97 -8.41 6.96
C CYS A 99 -2.29 -8.78 7.64
N SER A 100 -2.77 -10.01 7.46
CA SER A 100 -3.96 -10.51 8.15
C SER A 100 -3.61 -11.01 9.56
N TYR A 101 -4.37 -10.57 10.56
CA TYR A 101 -4.23 -11.09 11.93
C TYR A 101 -5.16 -12.30 12.11
N GLY A 102 -4.57 -13.50 12.07
CA GLY A 102 -5.31 -14.75 12.20
C GLY A 102 -4.63 -15.89 11.46
N LEU A 103 -5.39 -16.96 11.19
CA LEU A 103 -4.91 -18.13 10.44
C LEU A 103 -5.44 -18.18 9.00
N THR A 104 -6.10 -17.12 8.55
CA THR A 104 -6.73 -17.08 7.23
C THR A 104 -5.96 -16.13 6.34
N GLU A 105 -5.30 -16.69 5.33
CA GLU A 105 -4.71 -15.93 4.22
C GLU A 105 -5.81 -15.14 3.51
N MET A 106 -5.57 -13.86 3.23
CA MET A 106 -6.51 -12.98 2.56
C MET A 106 -5.89 -12.36 1.32
N THR A 107 -6.58 -12.45 0.19
CA THR A 107 -6.16 -11.80 -1.05
C THR A 107 -6.47 -10.30 -1.03
N LEU A 108 -5.78 -9.50 -1.86
CA LEU A 108 -6.08 -8.08 -2.03
C LEU A 108 -7.53 -7.84 -2.50
N ALA A 109 -8.07 -8.73 -3.34
CA ALA A 109 -9.45 -8.63 -3.81
C ALA A 109 -10.48 -8.82 -2.68
N GLU A 110 -10.19 -9.71 -1.71
CA GLU A 110 -11.03 -9.92 -0.52
C GLU A 110 -10.88 -8.78 0.49
N ALA A 111 -9.66 -8.24 0.65
CA ALA A 111 -9.39 -7.12 1.55
C ALA A 111 -10.04 -5.81 1.07
N ARG A 112 -10.02 -5.53 -0.24
CA ARG A 112 -10.48 -4.27 -0.88
C ARG A 112 -11.80 -3.71 -0.32
N PRO A 113 -12.93 -4.45 -0.25
CA PRO A 113 -14.19 -3.91 0.26
C PRO A 113 -14.18 -3.58 1.77
N LEU A 114 -13.23 -4.16 2.52
CA LEU A 114 -13.07 -4.01 3.95
C LEU A 114 -12.06 -2.91 4.32
N LEU A 115 -11.38 -2.33 3.34
CA LEU A 115 -10.36 -1.32 3.61
C LEU A 115 -10.95 -0.03 4.15
N ARG A 116 -10.33 0.47 5.20
CA ARG A 116 -10.58 1.80 5.74
C ARG A 116 -9.24 2.52 5.93
N PRO A 117 -9.10 3.77 5.45
CA PRO A 117 -7.95 4.58 5.79
C PRO A 117 -7.80 4.65 7.30
N TYR A 118 -6.57 4.68 7.80
CA TYR A 118 -6.36 5.06 9.19
C TYR A 118 -6.95 6.47 9.41
N PRO A 119 -7.64 6.69 10.54
CA PRO A 119 -8.09 8.04 10.87
C PRO A 119 -6.85 8.94 10.89
N ALA A 120 -6.94 10.11 10.25
CA ALA A 120 -5.86 11.08 10.29
C ALA A 120 -5.44 11.27 11.75
N SER A 121 -4.19 10.95 12.07
CA SER A 121 -3.68 11.12 13.42
C SER A 121 -3.93 12.58 13.80
N THR A 122 -4.75 12.83 14.82
CA THR A 122 -4.80 14.15 15.44
C THR A 122 -3.36 14.49 15.83
N PRO A 123 -2.80 15.63 15.40
CA PRO A 123 -1.44 15.99 15.80
C PRO A 123 -1.38 16.04 17.33
N GLY A 124 -0.63 15.12 17.94
CA GLY A 124 -0.40 15.10 19.39
C GLY A 124 -0.90 13.89 20.18
N THR A 125 -1.14 12.73 19.57
CA THR A 125 -1.31 11.48 20.35
C THR A 125 -0.44 10.38 19.78
N ASP A 126 0.86 10.53 20.02
CA ASP A 126 1.80 9.42 19.99
C ASP A 126 1.61 8.67 21.33
N PRO A 127 1.07 7.44 21.37
CA PRO A 127 1.11 6.65 22.59
C PRO A 127 2.54 6.13 22.69
N GLY A 128 3.41 6.90 23.33
CA GLY A 128 4.73 6.42 23.69
C GLY A 128 4.61 5.11 24.45
N THR A 129 5.30 4.08 23.98
CA THR A 129 5.86 3.02 24.82
C THR A 129 7.10 2.46 24.14
#